data_AF-A0A0Q7DI39-F1
#
_entry.id   AF-A0A0Q7DI39-F1
#
_cell.length_a   1.000
_cell.length_b   1.000
_cell.length_c   1.000
_cell.angle_alpha   90.00
_cell.angle_beta   90.00
_cell.angle_gamma   90.00
#
_symmetry.space_group_name_H-M   'P 1'
#
loop_
_entity.id
_entity.type
_entity.pdbx_description
1 polymer ?
#
loop_
_entity_poly.entity_id
_entity_poly.type
_entity_poly.pdbx_seq_one_letter_code
_entity_poly.pdbx_strand_id
1 'polypeptide(L)'
;MPSFELLLDDVGGPRAAAAYLGVCKRSIRRWQTSGKAPRLVLLALSWVSRWGQSAIACEAHNDAVMYAGMVRCLQEELRDQVARKRWPRPIPTRSKVGKPATWSRPSARATARPSSQKLRIPTLAQYLKRAGVK
;
A
#
# COMPACT_ATOMS: atom_id res chain seq x y z
N MET A 1 -5.81 18.91 -27.66
CA MET A 1 -6.72 19.38 -26.60
C MET A 1 -8.06 19.70 -27.24
N PRO A 2 -9.19 19.24 -26.68
CA PRO A 2 -10.52 19.52 -27.22
C PRO A 2 -10.79 21.03 -27.31
N SER A 3 -11.66 21.42 -28.23
CA SER A 3 -12.06 22.82 -28.39
C SER A 3 -12.82 23.31 -27.15
N PHE A 4 -12.78 24.63 -26.92
CA PHE A 4 -13.47 25.24 -25.78
C PHE A 4 -14.98 24.94 -25.80
N GLU A 5 -15.61 24.99 -26.98
CA GLU A 5 -17.04 24.71 -27.13
C GLU A 5 -17.39 23.28 -26.77
N LEU A 6 -16.61 22.32 -27.25
CA LEU A 6 -16.85 20.90 -26.95
C LEU A 6 -16.70 20.61 -25.45
N LEU A 7 -15.73 21.23 -24.78
CA LEU A 7 -15.59 21.16 -23.33
C LEU A 7 -16.77 21.81 -22.59
N LEU A 8 -17.29 22.90 -23.12
CA LEU A 8 -18.39 23.62 -22.49
C LEU A 8 -19.69 22.83 -22.57
N ASP A 9 -19.94 22.17 -23.70
CA ASP A 9 -21.11 21.31 -23.91
C ASP A 9 -21.05 20.08 -22.98
N ASP A 10 -19.89 19.46 -22.83
CA ASP A 10 -19.70 18.30 -21.96
C ASP A 10 -19.91 18.63 -20.47
N VAL A 11 -19.53 19.84 -20.05
CA VAL A 11 -19.66 20.31 -18.65
C VAL A 11 -21.09 20.82 -18.34
N GLY A 12 -21.99 20.88 -19.31
CA GLY A 12 -23.38 21.33 -19.12
C GLY A 12 -23.58 22.84 -19.34
N GLY A 13 -22.72 23.45 -20.15
CA GLY A 13 -22.87 24.81 -20.66
C GLY A 13 -22.22 25.91 -19.82
N PRO A 14 -22.42 27.18 -20.21
CA PRO A 14 -21.67 28.32 -19.69
C PRO A 14 -21.96 28.64 -18.22
N ARG A 15 -23.13 28.23 -17.69
CA ARG A 15 -23.47 28.44 -16.27
C ARG A 15 -22.73 27.48 -15.36
N ALA A 16 -22.68 26.20 -15.74
CA ALA A 16 -21.96 25.18 -14.98
C ALA A 16 -20.45 25.44 -15.02
N ALA A 17 -19.91 25.71 -16.22
CA ALA A 17 -18.51 26.09 -16.39
C ALA A 17 -18.10 27.32 -15.53
N ALA A 18 -18.98 28.33 -15.41
CA ALA A 18 -18.73 29.49 -14.55
C ALA A 18 -18.64 29.11 -13.07
N ALA A 19 -19.47 28.19 -12.61
CA ALA A 19 -19.46 27.70 -11.24
C ALA A 19 -18.18 26.90 -10.93
N TYR A 20 -17.76 26.00 -11.83
CA TYR A 20 -16.53 25.21 -11.64
C TYR A 20 -15.26 26.08 -11.66
N LEU A 21 -15.23 27.10 -12.52
CA LEU A 21 -14.07 27.97 -12.67
C LEU A 21 -14.04 29.14 -11.67
N GLY A 22 -15.13 29.38 -10.94
CA GLY A 22 -15.25 30.52 -10.03
C GLY A 22 -15.22 31.89 -10.74
N VAL A 23 -15.60 31.95 -12.02
CA VAL A 23 -15.58 33.18 -12.82
C VAL A 23 -16.98 33.66 -13.19
N CYS A 24 -17.13 34.95 -13.48
CA CYS A 24 -18.40 35.47 -13.97
C CYS A 24 -18.76 34.90 -15.36
N LYS A 25 -20.06 34.67 -15.60
CA LYS A 25 -20.60 34.25 -16.91
C LYS A 25 -20.15 35.15 -18.07
N ARG A 26 -19.93 36.44 -17.79
CA ARG A 26 -19.43 37.42 -18.76
C ARG A 26 -18.05 37.03 -19.32
N SER A 27 -17.16 36.53 -18.47
CA SER A 27 -15.82 36.09 -18.89
C SER A 27 -15.90 34.88 -19.82
N ILE A 28 -16.78 33.92 -19.50
CA ILE A 28 -17.01 32.74 -20.35
C ILE A 28 -17.59 33.14 -21.70
N ARG A 29 -18.61 33.99 -21.72
CA ARG A 29 -19.19 34.52 -22.98
C ARG A 29 -18.13 35.25 -23.80
N ARG A 30 -17.27 36.06 -23.16
CA ARG A 30 -16.15 36.72 -23.85
C ARG A 30 -15.22 35.72 -24.51
N TRP A 31 -14.89 34.61 -23.84
CA TRP A 31 -14.04 33.56 -24.40
C TRP A 31 -14.72 32.78 -25.53
N GLN A 32 -16.04 32.57 -25.45
CA GLN A 32 -16.81 32.01 -26.56
C GLN A 32 -16.75 32.93 -27.79
N THR A 33 -17.10 34.21 -27.64
CA THR A 33 -17.13 35.14 -28.77
C THR A 33 -15.76 35.39 -29.39
N SER A 34 -14.71 35.42 -28.57
CA SER A 34 -13.33 35.61 -29.05
C SER A 34 -12.68 34.33 -29.57
N GLY A 35 -13.30 33.16 -29.34
CA GLY A 35 -12.70 31.85 -29.62
C GLY A 35 -11.40 31.57 -28.86
N LYS A 36 -11.06 32.41 -27.86
CA LYS A 36 -9.77 32.39 -27.17
C LYS A 36 -9.99 32.30 -25.67
N ALA A 37 -10.03 31.07 -25.17
CA ALA A 37 -9.98 30.77 -23.74
C ALA A 37 -8.51 30.65 -23.27
N PRO A 38 -8.18 31.12 -22.05
CA PRO A 38 -6.86 30.86 -21.46
C PRO A 38 -6.57 29.37 -21.38
N ARG A 39 -5.31 28.97 -21.59
CA ARG A 39 -4.90 27.55 -21.54
C ARG A 39 -5.22 26.90 -20.18
N LEU A 40 -5.08 27.64 -19.08
CA LEU A 40 -5.41 27.15 -17.75
C LEU A 40 -6.90 26.85 -17.59
N VAL A 41 -7.77 27.63 -18.23
CA VAL A 41 -9.22 27.41 -18.21
C VAL A 41 -9.59 26.16 -19.01
N LEU A 42 -8.97 25.99 -20.18
CA LEU A 42 -9.14 24.78 -20.99
C LEU A 42 -8.69 23.53 -20.22
N LEU A 43 -7.55 23.62 -19.54
CA LEU A 43 -7.03 22.53 -18.72
C LEU A 43 -7.98 22.21 -17.57
N ALA A 44 -8.42 23.21 -16.80
CA ALA A 44 -9.33 23.02 -15.69
C ALA A 44 -10.65 22.37 -16.14
N LEU A 45 -11.26 22.87 -17.23
CA LEU A 45 -12.47 22.27 -17.79
C LEU A 45 -12.23 20.85 -18.28
N SER A 46 -11.06 20.57 -18.87
CA SER A 46 -10.74 19.21 -19.34
C SER A 46 -10.62 18.18 -18.22
N TRP A 47 -10.24 18.59 -17.00
CA TRP A 47 -10.19 17.70 -15.84
C TRP A 47 -11.56 17.40 -15.25
N VAL A 48 -12.48 18.37 -15.33
CA VAL A 48 -13.87 18.21 -14.88
C VAL A 48 -14.72 17.45 -15.90
N SER A 49 -14.38 17.57 -17.18
CA SER A 49 -15.08 16.90 -18.27
C SER A 49 -14.93 15.38 -18.22
N ARG A 50 -15.81 14.68 -18.92
CA ARG A 50 -15.79 13.21 -19.05
C ARG A 50 -14.44 12.68 -19.54
N TRP A 51 -13.74 13.46 -20.36
CA TRP A 51 -12.43 13.09 -20.92
C TRP A 51 -11.36 13.01 -19.85
N GLY A 52 -11.25 14.03 -18.99
CA GLY A 52 -10.31 14.03 -17.87
C GLY A 52 -10.65 12.95 -16.85
N GLN A 53 -11.94 12.77 -16.55
CA GLN A 53 -12.39 11.70 -15.65
C GLN A 53 -12.03 10.31 -16.19
N SER A 54 -12.12 10.09 -17.51
CA SER A 54 -11.70 8.83 -18.13
C SER A 54 -10.19 8.58 -17.99
N ALA A 55 -9.37 9.63 -18.09
CA ALA A 55 -7.92 9.50 -17.93
C ALA A 55 -7.57 9.11 -16.48
N ILE A 56 -8.16 9.81 -15.50
CA ILE A 56 -7.97 9.51 -14.07
C ILE A 56 -8.44 8.10 -13.73
N ALA A 57 -9.61 7.69 -14.26
CA ALA A 57 -10.14 6.35 -14.02
C ALA A 57 -9.23 5.25 -14.60
N CYS A 58 -8.66 5.48 -15.79
CA CYS A 58 -7.72 4.56 -16.41
C CYS A 58 -6.44 4.43 -15.57
N GLU A 59 -5.87 5.56 -15.13
CA GLU A 59 -4.67 5.59 -14.29
C GLU A 59 -4.91 4.89 -12.95
N ALA A 60 -6.00 5.22 -12.25
CA ALA A 60 -6.37 4.57 -10.99
C ALA A 60 -6.58 3.06 -11.15
N HIS A 61 -7.17 2.62 -12.27
CA HIS A 61 -7.33 1.20 -12.56
C HIS A 61 -5.97 0.51 -12.76
N ASN A 62 -5.09 1.11 -13.57
CA ASN A 62 -3.75 0.56 -13.83
C ASN A 62 -2.92 0.46 -12.55
N ASP A 63 -2.96 1.51 -11.71
CA ASP A 63 -2.29 1.53 -10.42
C ASP A 63 -2.82 0.43 -9.49
N ALA A 64 -4.15 0.28 -9.40
CA ALA A 64 -4.76 -0.76 -8.59
C ALA A 64 -4.35 -2.17 -9.05
N VAL A 65 -4.34 -2.43 -10.36
CA VAL A 65 -3.90 -3.70 -10.93
C VAL A 65 -2.42 -3.96 -10.64
N MET A 66 -1.57 -2.94 -10.84
CA MET A 66 -0.14 -3.02 -10.57
C MET A 66 0.15 -3.34 -9.10
N TYR A 67 -0.45 -2.60 -8.16
CA TYR A 67 -0.26 -2.82 -6.73
C TYR A 67 -0.82 -4.17 -6.28
N ALA A 68 -1.98 -4.59 -6.81
CA ALA A 68 -2.53 -5.91 -6.54
C ALA A 68 -1.58 -7.02 -7.00
N GLY A 69 -0.96 -6.87 -8.18
CA GLY A 69 0.07 -7.80 -8.67
C GLY A 69 1.30 -7.85 -7.77
N MET A 70 1.83 -6.68 -7.38
CA MET A 70 2.99 -6.58 -6.49
C MET A 70 2.74 -7.25 -5.14
N VAL A 71 1.57 -7.02 -4.53
CA VAL A 71 1.19 -7.64 -3.25
C VAL A 71 1.11 -9.17 -3.39
N ARG A 72 0.58 -9.68 -4.51
CA ARG A 72 0.53 -11.13 -4.76
C ARG A 72 1.92 -11.75 -4.85
N CYS A 73 2.82 -11.15 -5.63
CA CYS A 73 4.21 -11.63 -5.75
C CYS A 73 4.93 -11.61 -4.39
N LEU A 74 4.78 -10.54 -3.62
CA LEU A 74 5.37 -10.46 -2.27
C LEU A 74 4.79 -11.52 -1.32
N GLN A 75 3.50 -11.80 -1.40
CA GLN A 75 2.86 -12.85 -0.59
C GLN A 75 3.35 -14.24 -0.97
N GLU A 76 3.56 -14.50 -2.27
CA GLU A 76 4.12 -15.75 -2.76
C GLU A 76 5.57 -15.93 -2.27
N GLU A 77 6.39 -14.90 -2.38
CA GLU A 77 7.76 -14.95 -1.88
C GLU A 77 7.81 -15.19 -0.36
N LEU A 78 6.95 -14.51 0.41
CA LEU A 78 6.86 -14.74 1.86
C LEU A 78 6.43 -16.18 2.17
N ARG A 79 5.47 -16.75 1.43
CA ARG A 79 5.04 -18.13 1.61
C ARG A 79 6.19 -19.10 1.35
N ASP A 80 6.95 -18.89 0.27
CA ASP A 80 8.10 -19.71 -0.07
C ASP A 80 9.21 -19.62 0.98
N GLN A 81 9.50 -18.42 1.47
CA GLN A 81 10.48 -18.20 2.54
C GLN A 81 10.05 -18.89 3.85
N VAL A 82 8.77 -18.80 4.20
CA VAL A 82 8.22 -19.50 5.39
C VAL A 82 8.30 -21.00 5.19
N ALA A 83 7.91 -21.54 4.03
CA ALA A 83 8.00 -22.96 3.73
C ALA A 83 9.45 -23.49 3.83
N ARG A 84 10.41 -22.74 3.30
CA ARG A 84 11.85 -23.06 3.39
C ARG A 84 12.34 -23.08 4.85
N LYS A 85 11.93 -22.12 5.68
CA LYS A 85 12.30 -22.07 7.11
C LYS A 85 11.56 -23.10 7.96
N ARG A 86 10.38 -23.54 7.53
CA ARG A 86 9.50 -24.48 8.26
C ARG A 86 9.86 -25.94 8.05
N TRP A 87 10.78 -26.28 7.13
CA TRP A 87 11.26 -27.65 7.01
C TRP A 87 11.83 -28.12 8.37
N PRO A 88 11.23 -29.14 9.02
CA PRO A 88 11.85 -29.72 10.18
C PRO A 88 13.15 -30.36 9.69
N ARG A 89 14.31 -29.87 10.16
CA ARG A 89 15.52 -30.69 10.05
C ARG A 89 15.14 -32.06 10.63
N PRO A 90 15.32 -33.18 9.91
CA PRO A 90 15.03 -34.48 10.47
C PRO A 90 15.80 -34.55 11.78
N ILE A 91 15.09 -34.59 12.90
CA ILE A 91 15.69 -34.89 14.19
C ILE A 91 16.31 -36.26 13.96
N PRO A 92 17.64 -36.44 14.05
CA PRO A 92 18.20 -37.77 13.97
C PRO A 92 17.50 -38.60 15.02
N THR A 93 16.70 -39.57 14.58
CA THR A 93 15.99 -40.46 15.48
C THR A 93 17.04 -41.16 16.33
N ARG A 94 16.82 -41.17 17.64
CA ARG A 94 17.75 -41.68 18.66
C ARG A 94 18.20 -43.14 18.43
N SER A 95 17.58 -43.85 17.49
CA SER A 95 17.94 -45.21 17.09
C SER A 95 19.30 -45.35 16.38
N LYS A 96 19.97 -44.24 16.00
CA LYS A 96 21.34 -44.26 15.44
C LYS A 96 22.41 -43.61 16.34
N VAL A 97 22.15 -43.39 17.62
CA VAL A 97 23.23 -43.16 18.58
C VAL A 97 23.56 -44.53 19.18
N GLY A 98 24.72 -45.07 18.80
CA GLY A 98 25.25 -46.28 19.42
C GLY A 98 25.13 -46.18 20.95
N LYS A 99 24.80 -47.30 21.59
CA LYS A 99 24.55 -47.40 23.04
C LYS A 99 25.51 -46.47 23.80
N PRO A 100 25.04 -45.45 24.54
CA PRO A 100 25.96 -44.69 25.38
C PRO A 100 26.55 -45.66 26.39
N ALA A 101 27.88 -45.63 26.54
CA ALA A 101 28.59 -46.36 27.58
C ALA A 101 27.85 -46.16 28.92
N THR A 102 27.60 -47.26 29.61
CA THR A 102 26.87 -47.31 30.88
C THR A 102 27.46 -46.31 31.86
N TRP A 103 26.75 -45.21 32.11
CA TRP A 103 27.15 -44.23 33.11
C TRP A 103 26.45 -44.57 34.43
N SER A 104 27.24 -44.95 35.43
CA SER A 104 26.79 -45.24 36.78
C SER A 104 26.17 -43.99 37.42
N ARG A 105 24.95 -44.10 37.96
CA ARG A 105 24.23 -43.01 38.65
C ARG A 105 25.05 -42.49 39.86
N PRO A 106 25.38 -41.19 39.94
CA PRO A 106 25.66 -40.56 41.22
C PRO A 106 24.33 -40.34 41.96
N SER A 107 24.30 -40.69 43.24
CA SER A 107 23.16 -40.60 44.15
C SER A 107 22.52 -39.20 44.17
N ALA A 108 21.20 -39.20 44.28
CA ALA A 108 20.32 -38.03 44.43
C ALA A 108 20.89 -36.94 45.36
N ARG A 109 21.03 -35.72 44.83
CA ARG A 109 21.09 -34.52 45.65
C ARG A 109 20.44 -33.34 44.92
N ALA A 110 19.43 -32.77 45.59
CA ALA A 110 18.83 -31.44 45.42
C ALA A 110 18.20 -31.09 44.06
N THR A 111 16.88 -31.26 43.99
CA THR A 111 16.00 -30.52 43.07
C THR A 111 16.00 -29.03 43.40
N ALA A 112 16.72 -28.22 42.62
CA ALA A 112 16.50 -26.79 42.54
C ALA A 112 15.78 -26.48 41.21
N ARG A 113 14.49 -26.14 41.31
CA ARG A 113 13.63 -25.76 40.19
C ARG A 113 14.02 -24.36 39.73
N PRO A 114 14.47 -24.11 38.48
CA PRO A 114 14.73 -22.75 38.04
C PRO A 114 13.40 -21.99 37.96
N SER A 115 13.30 -20.92 38.74
CA SER A 115 12.18 -19.99 38.81
C SER A 115 11.84 -19.46 37.43
N SER A 116 10.54 -19.49 37.07
CA SER A 116 9.99 -18.95 35.83
C SER A 116 10.49 -17.52 35.56
N GLN A 117 11.50 -17.39 34.71
CA GLN A 117 11.98 -16.11 34.23
C GLN A 117 10.93 -15.59 33.23
N LYS A 118 10.01 -14.76 33.71
CA LYS A 118 9.02 -14.06 32.88
C LYS A 118 9.75 -13.25 31.83
N LEU A 119 9.73 -13.71 30.58
CA LEU A 119 10.17 -12.91 29.43
C LEU A 119 9.23 -11.71 29.32
N ARG A 120 9.71 -10.53 29.75
CA ARG A 120 9.02 -9.26 29.55
C ARG A 120 9.10 -8.90 28.07
N ILE A 121 7.98 -9.03 27.37
CA ILE A 121 7.82 -8.54 26.00
C ILE A 121 7.83 -7.00 26.07
N PRO A 122 8.75 -6.30 25.40
CA PRO A 122 8.77 -4.85 25.39
C PRO A 122 7.54 -4.31 24.64
N THR A 123 6.85 -3.33 25.23
CA THR A 123 5.69 -2.67 24.66
C THR A 123 6.05 -1.85 23.42
N LEU A 124 5.11 -1.68 22.48
CA LEU A 124 5.25 -0.93 21.22
C LEU A 124 5.91 0.45 21.37
N ALA A 125 5.64 1.15 22.48
CA ALA A 125 6.24 2.44 22.84
C ALA A 125 7.78 2.38 22.99
N GLN A 126 8.34 1.28 23.49
CA GLN A 126 9.78 1.09 23.60
C GLN A 126 10.43 0.84 22.23
N TYR A 127 9.69 0.27 21.28
CA TYR A 127 10.16 0.03 19.92
C TYR A 127 10.21 1.34 19.12
N LEU A 128 9.16 2.15 19.22
CA LEU A 128 9.08 3.46 18.55
C LEU A 128 10.15 4.44 19.07
N LYS A 129 10.41 4.45 20.39
CA LYS A 129 11.47 5.26 20.99
C LYS A 129 12.87 4.84 20.53
N ARG A 130 13.09 3.55 20.22
CA ARG A 130 14.37 3.04 19.70
C ARG A 130 14.53 3.28 18.19
N ALA A 131 13.42 3.39 17.45
CA ALA A 131 13.39 3.72 16.03
C ALA A 131 13.50 5.23 15.73
N GLY A 132 13.62 6.07 16.77
CA GLY A 132 13.77 7.52 16.60
C GLY A 132 12.54 8.24 16.03
N VAL A 133 11.39 7.57 16.01
CA VAL A 133 10.13 8.13 15.56
C VAL A 133 9.51 8.87 16.75
N LYS A 134 9.44 10.19 16.67
CA LYS A 134 8.71 11.05 17.63
C LYS A 134 7.24 11.10 17.26
#